data_AF-A0AAD7ERE8-F1
#
_entry.id   AF-A0AAD7ERE8-F1
#
_cell.length_a   1.000
_cell.length_b   1.000
_cell.length_c   1.000
_cell.angle_alpha   90.00
_cell.angle_beta   90.00
_cell.angle_gamma   90.00
#
_symmetry.space_group_name_H-M   'P 1'
#
loop_
_entity.id
_entity.type
_entity.pdbx_description
1 polymer ?
#
loop_
_entity_poly.entity_id
_entity_poly.type
_entity_poly.pdbx_seq_one_letter_code
_entity_poly.pdbx_strand_id
1 'polypeptide(L)'
;RSFATVQVSGFIHPVILLEHSAHVTSTQCDATTSTITVTFGLRSVWAAALEDWKQHGKFLLVAYEDSCGLGRNSGERSVHLVHNFTSISDKMQIVAHMSEVPMTDAIHPDREVFIQVTTFDKHDTAP
;
A
#
# COMPACT_ATOMS: atom_id res chain seq x y z
N ARG A 1 10.05 15.05 -4.68
CA ARG A 1 9.99 13.92 -3.71
C ARG A 1 8.64 14.02 -3.04
N SER A 2 7.80 13.00 -3.18
CA SER A 2 6.53 12.95 -2.45
C SER A 2 6.27 11.48 -2.11
N PHE A 3 6.42 11.13 -0.84
CA PHE A 3 5.82 9.95 -0.27
C PHE A 3 4.70 10.46 0.63
N ALA A 4 3.47 10.01 0.37
CA ALA A 4 2.35 10.27 1.26
C ALA A 4 2.09 8.99 2.05
N THR A 5 2.67 8.89 3.25
CA THR A 5 2.18 7.94 4.25
C THR A 5 0.94 8.60 4.85
N VAL A 6 -0.24 8.25 4.34
CA VAL A 6 -1.49 8.74 4.95
C VAL A 6 -1.75 7.91 6.19
N GLN A 7 -1.37 8.44 7.36
CA GLN A 7 -1.85 7.92 8.62
C GLN A 7 -3.30 8.34 8.78
N VAL A 8 -4.21 7.59 8.17
CA VAL A 8 -5.64 7.74 8.43
C VAL A 8 -5.86 7.26 9.86
N SER A 9 -6.06 8.21 10.78
CA SER A 9 -6.29 7.92 12.20
C SER A 9 -7.59 7.12 12.32
N GLY A 10 -7.51 5.81 12.42
CA GLY A 10 -8.71 4.98 12.30
C GLY A 10 -8.36 3.55 11.94
N PHE A 11 -7.32 3.28 11.16
CA PHE A 11 -7.00 1.89 10.86
C PHE A 11 -6.39 1.15 12.07
N ILE A 12 -6.79 -0.10 12.26
CA ILE A 12 -6.28 -0.97 13.34
C ILE A 12 -4.80 -1.36 13.14
N HIS A 13 -4.27 -1.17 11.93
CA HIS A 13 -2.90 -1.47 11.52
C HIS A 13 -2.33 -0.33 10.66
N PRO A 14 -0.98 -0.20 10.58
CA PRO A 14 -0.33 0.69 9.62
C PRO A 14 -0.85 0.45 8.20
N VAL A 15 -1.09 1.51 7.42
CA VAL A 15 -1.66 1.41 6.07
C VAL A 15 -0.66 1.92 5.05
N ILE A 16 -0.57 1.19 3.94
CA ILE A 16 0.25 1.55 2.79
C ILE A 16 -0.66 1.63 1.57
N LEU A 17 -0.74 2.82 0.98
CA LEU A 17 -1.51 3.05 -0.23
C LEU A 17 -0.62 2.86 -1.46
N LEU A 18 -0.97 1.93 -2.34
CA LEU A 18 -0.17 1.61 -3.52
C LEU A 18 -0.40 2.60 -4.68
N GLU A 19 -1.61 3.15 -4.80
CA GLU A 19 -2.03 4.05 -5.90
C GLU A 19 -1.28 5.38 -6.00
N HIS A 20 -0.68 5.86 -4.90
CA HIS A 20 -0.05 7.18 -4.86
C HIS A 20 1.47 7.12 -4.71
N SER A 21 2.06 5.93 -4.81
CA SER A 21 3.50 5.78 -4.82
C SER A 21 4.00 5.95 -6.25
N ALA A 22 4.57 7.11 -6.57
CA ALA A 22 5.24 7.39 -7.87
C ALA A 22 6.39 6.41 -8.20
N HIS A 23 6.67 5.47 -7.30
CA HIS A 23 7.76 4.51 -7.39
C HIS A 23 7.26 3.06 -7.52
N VAL A 24 5.97 2.80 -7.33
CA VAL A 24 5.34 1.52 -7.67
C VAL A 24 5.00 1.58 -9.16
N THR A 25 5.58 0.66 -9.93
CA THR A 25 5.36 0.57 -11.38
C THR A 25 4.22 -0.36 -11.75
N SER A 26 3.95 -1.36 -10.92
CA SER A 26 2.87 -2.31 -11.15
C SER A 26 2.48 -2.96 -9.83
N THR A 27 1.17 -3.18 -9.69
CA THR A 27 0.58 -4.02 -8.65
C THR A 27 -0.15 -5.15 -9.35
N GLN A 28 0.12 -6.39 -9.00
CA GLN A 28 -0.54 -7.57 -9.59
C GLN A 28 -1.08 -8.43 -8.47
N CYS A 29 -2.34 -8.80 -8.57
CA CYS A 29 -2.97 -9.67 -7.57
C CYS A 29 -3.30 -11.03 -8.17
N ASP A 30 -3.05 -12.06 -7.37
CA ASP A 30 -3.43 -13.44 -7.66
C ASP A 30 -4.38 -13.92 -6.56
N ALA A 31 -5.67 -13.94 -6.89
CA ALA A 31 -6.72 -14.41 -6.00
C ALA A 31 -6.55 -15.89 -5.63
N THR A 32 -5.93 -16.71 -6.48
CA THR A 32 -5.74 -18.15 -6.26
C THR A 32 -4.78 -18.41 -5.11
N THR A 33 -3.71 -17.62 -5.05
CA THR A 33 -2.67 -17.72 -4.02
C THR A 33 -2.83 -16.70 -2.90
N SER A 34 -3.83 -15.80 -3.02
CA SER A 34 -4.04 -14.67 -2.12
C SER A 34 -2.76 -13.83 -1.95
N THR A 35 -2.12 -13.53 -3.08
CA THR A 35 -0.89 -12.74 -3.12
C THR A 35 -1.05 -11.44 -3.89
N ILE A 36 -0.31 -10.43 -3.45
CA ILE A 36 -0.08 -9.19 -4.18
C ILE A 36 1.40 -9.02 -4.46
N THR A 37 1.72 -8.79 -5.72
CA THR A 37 3.07 -8.49 -6.18
C THR A 37 3.16 -7.00 -6.44
N VAL A 38 3.99 -6.31 -5.68
CA VAL A 38 4.29 -4.89 -5.84
C VAL A 38 5.65 -4.76 -6.51
N THR A 39 5.68 -4.16 -7.69
CA THR A 39 6.92 -3.90 -8.44
C THR A 39 7.33 -2.45 -8.30
N PHE A 40 8.61 -2.21 -8.06
CA PHE A 40 9.16 -0.87 -7.89
C PHE A 40 10.05 -0.48 -9.07
N GLY A 41 9.99 0.78 -9.48
CA GLY A 41 10.81 1.30 -10.58
C GLY A 41 12.25 1.62 -10.20
N LEU A 42 12.55 1.76 -8.90
CA LEU A 42 13.85 2.17 -8.39
C LEU A 42 14.33 1.25 -7.27
N ARG A 43 15.58 0.77 -7.39
CA ARG A 43 16.21 -0.13 -6.40
C ARG A 43 16.30 0.48 -5.01
N SER A 44 16.62 1.77 -4.91
CA SER A 44 16.70 2.47 -3.62
C SER A 44 15.33 2.57 -2.92
N VAL A 45 14.25 2.72 -3.69
CA VAL A 45 12.89 2.77 -3.15
C VAL A 45 12.41 1.38 -2.75
N TRP A 46 12.67 0.36 -3.58
CA TRP A 46 12.42 -1.04 -3.22
C TRP A 46 13.12 -1.42 -1.91
N ALA A 47 14.40 -1.05 -1.76
CA ALA A 47 15.17 -1.34 -0.54
C ALA A 47 14.59 -0.61 0.68
N ALA A 48 14.21 0.66 0.53
CA ALA A 48 13.58 1.42 1.60
C ALA A 48 12.22 0.84 2.00
N ALA A 49 11.37 0.50 1.03
CA ALA A 49 10.07 -0.13 1.27
C ALA A 49 10.24 -1.50 1.95
N LEU A 50 11.23 -2.29 1.52
CA LEU A 50 11.51 -3.58 2.13
C LEU A 50 11.91 -3.45 3.61
N GLU A 51 12.78 -2.50 3.93
CA GLU A 51 13.20 -2.25 5.31
C GLU A 51 12.05 -1.70 6.16
N ASP A 52 11.21 -0.83 5.61
CA ASP A 52 10.01 -0.31 6.28
C ASP A 52 8.99 -1.44 6.57
N TRP A 53 8.69 -2.29 5.58
CA TRP A 53 7.71 -3.37 5.76
C TRP A 53 8.18 -4.42 6.77
N LYS A 54 9.50 -4.66 6.88
CA LYS A 54 10.07 -5.55 7.91
C LYS A 54 9.90 -5.02 9.34
N GLN A 55 9.80 -3.70 9.50
CA GLN A 55 9.56 -3.09 10.81
C GLN A 55 8.11 -3.28 11.28
N HIS A 56 7.20 -3.61 10.37
CA HIS A 56 5.80 -3.83 10.65
C HIS A 56 5.47 -5.33 10.75
N GLY A 57 5.03 -5.79 11.93
CA GLY A 57 4.59 -7.19 12.09
C GLY A 57 3.29 -7.53 11.34
N LYS A 58 2.38 -6.55 11.23
CA LYS A 58 1.16 -6.59 10.41
C LYS A 58 0.88 -5.19 9.87
N PHE A 59 0.45 -5.10 8.63
CA PHE A 59 0.06 -3.84 7.99
C PHE A 59 -1.01 -4.11 6.93
N LEU A 60 -1.71 -3.06 6.54
CA LEU A 60 -2.75 -3.09 5.51
C LEU A 60 -2.19 -2.51 4.21
N LEU A 61 -2.43 -3.21 3.11
CA LEU A 61 -2.24 -2.69 1.77
C LEU A 61 -3.59 -2.22 1.24
N VAL A 62 -3.63 -1.01 0.70
CA VAL A 62 -4.80 -0.50 -0.02
C VAL A 62 -4.44 -0.43 -1.49
N ALA A 63 -5.15 -1.22 -2.29
CA ALA A 63 -4.99 -1.32 -3.73
C ALA A 63 -6.25 -0.85 -4.45
N TYR A 64 -6.06 -0.34 -5.66
CA TYR A 64 -7.11 0.08 -6.59
C TYR A 64 -6.77 -0.54 -7.94
N GLU A 65 -6.97 -1.83 -7.97
CA GLU A 65 -6.76 -2.66 -9.14
C GLU A 65 -7.96 -3.58 -9.10
N ASP A 66 -8.72 -3.63 -10.20
CA ASP A 66 -9.90 -4.48 -10.29
C ASP A 66 -9.53 -5.97 -10.05
N SER A 67 -8.27 -6.33 -10.31
CA SER A 67 -7.72 -7.66 -10.04
C SER A 67 -7.44 -7.94 -8.56
N CYS A 68 -7.40 -6.89 -7.73
CA CYS A 68 -6.87 -6.95 -6.37
C CYS A 68 -7.89 -7.17 -5.26
N GLY A 69 -9.20 -7.06 -5.49
CA GLY A 69 -10.16 -7.45 -4.46
C GLY A 69 -11.54 -7.80 -5.00
N LEU A 70 -12.46 -8.09 -4.06
CA LEU A 70 -13.85 -8.42 -4.33
C LEU A 70 -14.73 -7.20 -4.62
N GLY A 71 -14.12 -6.01 -4.84
CA GLY A 71 -14.81 -4.80 -5.24
C GLY A 71 -15.82 -5.13 -6.32
N ARG A 72 -17.10 -5.02 -5.99
CA ARG A 72 -18.19 -5.46 -6.88
C ARG A 72 -18.26 -4.58 -8.13
N ASN A 73 -17.61 -3.42 -8.07
CA ASN A 73 -17.57 -2.41 -9.09
C ASN A 73 -16.11 -2.09 -9.45
N SER A 74 -15.87 -1.83 -10.75
CA SER A 74 -14.58 -1.34 -11.23
C SER A 74 -14.21 -0.04 -10.52
N GLY A 75 -12.95 0.07 -10.07
CA GLY A 75 -12.44 1.25 -9.36
C GLY A 75 -12.87 1.35 -7.89
N GLU A 76 -13.14 0.24 -7.21
CA GLU A 76 -13.26 0.20 -5.75
C GLU A 76 -11.91 -0.07 -5.08
N ARG A 77 -11.65 0.60 -3.95
CA ARG A 77 -10.46 0.34 -3.13
C ARG A 77 -10.66 -0.93 -2.33
N SER A 78 -9.71 -1.84 -2.47
CA SER A 78 -9.67 -3.09 -1.71
C SER A 78 -8.61 -2.98 -0.61
N VAL A 79 -8.93 -3.49 0.57
CA VAL A 79 -8.06 -3.43 1.75
C VAL A 79 -7.60 -4.84 2.10
N HIS A 80 -6.29 -5.01 2.23
CA HIS A 80 -5.68 -6.32 2.43
C HIS A 80 -4.77 -6.34 3.64
N LEU A 81 -5.03 -7.25 4.57
CA LEU A 81 -4.16 -7.50 5.70
C LEU A 81 -3.00 -8.40 5.28
N VAL A 82 -1.78 -7.89 5.38
CA VAL A 82 -0.57 -8.66 5.08
C VAL A 82 -0.22 -9.55 6.25
N HIS A 83 -0.04 -10.84 5.95
CA HIS A 83 0.37 -11.84 6.93
C HIS A 83 1.88 -12.08 6.91
N ASN A 84 2.47 -12.08 5.72
CA ASN A 84 3.90 -12.18 5.49
C ASN A 84 4.22 -11.66 4.08
N PHE A 85 5.49 -11.46 3.79
CA PHE A 85 5.95 -11.11 2.46
C PHE A 85 7.33 -11.66 2.18
N THR A 86 7.65 -11.78 0.91
CA THR A 86 8.98 -12.14 0.40
C THR A 86 9.42 -11.09 -0.61
N SER A 87 10.73 -10.99 -0.84
CA SER A 87 11.29 -10.01 -1.76
C SER A 87 12.08 -10.68 -2.88
N ILE A 88 11.91 -10.22 -4.10
CA ILE A 88 12.60 -10.70 -5.30
C ILE A 88 13.49 -9.56 -5.81
N SER A 89 14.77 -9.58 -5.43
CA SER A 89 15.72 -8.46 -5.58
C SER A 89 16.11 -8.17 -7.04
N ASP A 90 16.20 -9.20 -7.87
CA ASP A 90 16.48 -9.09 -9.31
C ASP A 90 15.35 -8.40 -10.06
N LYS A 91 14.11 -8.56 -9.60
CA LYS A 91 12.91 -7.94 -10.18
C LYS A 91 12.45 -6.67 -9.47
N MET A 92 13.09 -6.30 -8.35
CA MET A 92 12.65 -5.22 -7.46
C MET A 92 11.17 -5.37 -7.07
N GLN A 93 10.81 -6.60 -6.70
CA GLN A 93 9.44 -6.96 -6.32
C GLN A 93 9.36 -7.31 -4.84
N ILE A 94 8.21 -7.02 -4.26
CA ILE A 94 7.77 -7.56 -2.97
C ILE A 94 6.48 -8.32 -3.22
N VAL A 95 6.44 -9.58 -2.81
CA VAL A 95 5.26 -10.46 -2.91
C VAL A 95 4.72 -10.65 -1.50
N ALA A 96 3.55 -10.08 -1.23
CA ALA A 96 2.89 -10.19 0.07
C ALA A 96 1.74 -11.20 0.01
N HIS A 97 1.69 -12.10 0.99
CA HIS A 97 0.54 -12.96 1.24
C HIS A 97 -0.43 -12.22 2.15
N MET A 98 -1.71 -12.22 1.76
CA MET A 98 -2.69 -11.35 2.35
C MET A 98 -4.07 -11.98 2.44
N SER A 99 -4.93 -11.41 3.29
CA SER A 99 -6.37 -11.63 3.26
C SER A 99 -7.07 -10.31 2.98
N GLU A 100 -8.14 -10.34 2.19
CA GLU A 100 -9.01 -9.19 2.05
C GLU A 100 -9.79 -8.98 3.35
N VAL A 101 -9.87 -7.72 3.77
CA VAL A 101 -10.56 -7.32 5.00
C VAL A 101 -11.60 -6.27 4.65
N PRO A 102 -12.86 -6.41 5.08
CA PRO A 102 -13.86 -5.36 4.92
C PRO A 102 -13.34 -4.05 5.51
N MET A 103 -13.58 -2.93 4.84
CA MET A 103 -13.14 -1.61 5.31
C MET A 103 -13.60 -1.35 6.76
N THR A 104 -14.80 -1.81 7.12
CA THR A 104 -15.37 -1.71 8.48
C THR A 104 -14.54 -2.43 9.55
N ASP A 105 -13.85 -3.50 9.18
CA ASP A 105 -13.04 -4.31 10.09
C ASP A 105 -11.58 -3.82 10.10
N ALA A 106 -11.19 -3.09 9.05
CA ALA A 106 -9.88 -2.45 8.94
C ALA A 106 -9.82 -1.14 9.74
N ILE A 107 -10.95 -0.54 10.09
CA ILE A 107 -11.05 0.69 10.88
C ILE A 107 -11.53 0.41 12.31
N HIS A 108 -11.06 1.21 13.26
CA HIS A 108 -11.43 1.18 14.66
C HIS A 108 -12.82 1.83 14.77
N PRO A 109 -13.83 1.15 15.35
CA PRO A 109 -15.21 1.63 15.35
C PRO A 109 -15.41 2.95 16.11
N ASP A 110 -14.47 3.32 16.99
CA ASP A 110 -14.58 4.45 17.92
C ASP A 110 -13.54 5.57 17.71
N ARG A 111 -12.88 5.63 16.55
CA ARG A 111 -11.88 6.68 16.26
C ARG A 111 -12.20 7.42 14.97
N GLU A 112 -12.33 8.74 15.07
CA GLU A 112 -12.53 9.62 13.92
C GLU A 112 -11.37 9.53 12.93
N VAL A 113 -11.72 9.31 11.65
CA VAL A 113 -10.81 9.26 10.51
C VAL A 113 -10.34 10.66 10.14
N PHE A 114 -9.11 11.00 10.56
CA PHE A 114 -8.42 12.20 10.10
C PHE A 114 -7.56 11.89 8.87
N ILE A 115 -7.85 12.54 7.74
CA ILE A 115 -7.02 12.49 6.53
C ILE A 115 -6.17 13.76 6.50
N GLN A 116 -4.89 13.65 6.88
CA GLN A 116 -3.92 14.72 6.63
C GLN A 116 -3.39 14.61 5.19
N VAL A 117 -3.87 15.48 4.32
CA VAL A 117 -3.35 15.64 2.96
C VAL A 117 -2.24 16.69 3.00
N THR A 118 -0.99 16.27 2.77
CA THR A 118 0.13 17.21 2.59
C THR A 118 0.45 17.30 1.10
N THR A 119 0.22 18.46 0.50
CA THR A 119 0.70 18.80 -0.84
C THR A 119 2.00 19.60 -0.73
N PHE A 120 3.09 19.05 -1.25
CA PHE A 120 4.30 19.84 -1.47
C PHE A 120 4.20 20.49 -2.84
N ASP A 121 3.80 21.76 -2.84
CA ASP A 121 3.84 22.57 -4.05
C ASP A 121 5.30 22.86 -4.38
N LYS A 122 5.73 22.52 -5.60
CA LYS A 122 7.06 22.90 -6.08
C LYS A 122 6.95 24.38 -6.41
N HIS A 123 7.21 25.24 -5.43
CA HIS A 123 7.60 26.60 -5.78
C HIS A 123 8.93 26.50 -6.51
N ASP A 124 8.86 26.62 -7.84
CA ASP A 124 9.99 26.91 -8.70
C ASP A 124 10.59 28.24 -8.22
N THR A 125 11.61 28.16 -7.38
CA THR A 125 12.65 29.18 -7.32
C THR A 125 13.99 28.49 -7.51
N ALA A 126 14.37 28.39 -8.78
CA ALA A 126 15.76 28.37 -9.19
C ALA A 126 16.09 29.75 -9.77
N PRO A 127 17.37 30.11 -9.85
CA PRO A 127 18.38 30.27 -8.80
C PRO A 127 18.46 31.72 -8.26
#